data_AF-A0A3N0YZX0-F1
#
_entry.id   AF-A0A3N0YZX0-F1
#
_cell.length_a   1.000
_cell.length_b   1.000
_cell.length_c   1.000
_cell.angle_alpha   90.00
_cell.angle_beta   90.00
_cell.angle_gamma   90.00
#
_symmetry.space_group_name_H-M   'P 1'
#
loop_
_entity.id
_entity.type
_entity.pdbx_description
1 polymer ?
#
loop_
_entity_poly.entity_id
_entity_poly.type
_entity_poly.pdbx_seq_one_letter_code
_entity_poly.pdbx_strand_id
1 'polypeptide(L)'
;MRFIMATRTDRLAQPKPNLLRFPDRRSPEWVVSAAALKACPSQRVCSLAQPRVPVGGWQPDRPLLAPLSTAVKTAKPSPRIRHLAQPKRAKMVLTHFSVDSSTHAFGVPTTPSSRILQLASPKQVHAQHALARPVSWPVPDRVLKAVVSERVQTLARPKTHQALFEGYDPYRVSPAARAATASPRLLELSLPLPRKCKSQ
;
A
#
# COMPACT_ATOMS: atom_id res chain seq x y z
N MET A 1 -10.48 42.85 -36.08
CA MET A 1 -9.20 43.06 -35.36
C MET A 1 -8.40 41.77 -35.41
N ARG A 2 -7.25 41.75 -36.09
CA ARG A 2 -6.34 40.60 -36.11
C ARG A 2 -5.35 40.73 -34.96
N PHE A 3 -5.42 39.84 -33.98
CA PHE A 3 -4.43 39.77 -32.92
C PHE A 3 -3.16 39.12 -33.50
N ILE A 4 -2.09 39.90 -33.64
CA ILE A 4 -0.77 39.39 -34.01
C ILE A 4 -0.18 38.80 -32.73
N MET A 5 -0.23 37.48 -32.59
CA MET A 5 0.46 36.78 -31.52
C MET A 5 1.97 36.84 -31.78
N ALA A 6 2.76 37.11 -30.75
CA ALA A 6 4.21 37.06 -30.85
C ALA A 6 4.64 35.63 -31.21
N THR A 7 5.64 35.47 -32.08
CA THR A 7 6.10 34.17 -32.61
C THR A 7 6.41 33.13 -31.52
N ARG A 8 6.77 33.58 -30.32
CA ARG A 8 7.01 32.74 -29.14
C ARG A 8 5.73 32.15 -28.54
N THR A 9 4.64 32.90 -28.45
CA THR A 9 3.38 32.41 -27.89
C THR A 9 2.73 31.38 -28.82
N ASP A 10 2.84 31.59 -30.13
CA ASP A 10 2.41 30.61 -31.15
C ASP A 10 3.18 29.28 -31.04
N ARG A 11 4.49 29.34 -30.76
CA ARG A 11 5.30 28.12 -30.55
C ARG A 11 4.92 27.36 -29.28
N LEU A 12 4.55 28.07 -28.21
CA LEU A 12 4.15 27.44 -26.95
C LEU A 12 2.73 26.86 -27.01
N ALA A 13 1.88 27.41 -27.88
CA ALA A 13 0.53 26.91 -28.14
C ALA A 13 0.51 25.63 -28.98
N GLN A 14 1.62 25.28 -29.65
CA GLN A 14 1.72 24.01 -30.37
C GLN A 14 1.76 22.83 -29.38
N PRO A 15 1.00 21.75 -29.63
CA PRO A 15 1.09 20.55 -28.80
C PRO A 15 2.52 20.00 -28.84
N LYS A 16 3.04 19.60 -27.68
CA LYS A 16 4.37 19.00 -27.59
C LYS A 16 4.43 17.79 -28.53
N PRO A 17 5.44 17.68 -29.41
CA PRO A 17 5.54 16.57 -30.34
C PRO A 17 5.61 15.26 -29.55
N ASN A 18 4.82 14.28 -29.97
CA ASN A 18 4.67 12.99 -29.30
C ASN A 18 6.02 12.24 -29.35
N LEU A 19 6.70 12.17 -28.22
CA LEU A 19 8.08 11.67 -28.08
C LEU A 19 8.25 10.16 -28.35
N LEU A 20 7.16 9.46 -28.67
CA LEU A 20 7.15 8.02 -28.96
C LEU A 20 7.60 7.67 -30.39
N ARG A 21 7.90 8.66 -31.24
CA ARG A 21 8.17 8.47 -32.68
C ARG A 21 9.60 8.87 -33.11
N PHE A 22 10.59 8.68 -32.26
CA PHE A 22 12.00 8.89 -32.62
C PHE A 22 12.71 7.55 -32.90
N PRO A 23 13.29 7.33 -34.10
CA PRO A 23 14.14 6.16 -34.39
C PRO A 23 15.51 6.20 -33.70
N ASP A 24 15.92 7.34 -33.15
CA ASP A 24 17.23 7.54 -32.50
C ASP A 24 17.29 7.18 -31.01
N ARG A 25 16.17 6.75 -30.41
CA ARG A 25 16.24 6.12 -29.10
C ARG A 25 16.73 4.69 -29.31
N ARG A 26 18.05 4.48 -29.11
CA ARG A 26 18.58 3.12 -28.88
C ARG A 26 17.68 2.46 -27.84
N SER A 27 17.26 1.23 -28.11
CA SER A 27 16.49 0.41 -27.19
C SER A 27 17.08 0.54 -25.78
N PRO A 28 16.28 0.50 -24.69
CA PRO A 28 16.78 0.43 -23.32
C PRO A 28 17.51 -0.89 -23.02
N GLU A 29 18.00 -1.57 -24.05
CA GLU A 29 18.78 -2.78 -24.02
C GLU A 29 20.24 -2.36 -23.94
N TRP A 30 20.83 -2.54 -22.76
CA TRP A 30 22.24 -2.28 -22.56
C TRP A 30 23.05 -3.42 -23.17
N VAL A 31 23.76 -3.15 -24.27
CA VAL A 31 24.60 -4.16 -24.93
C VAL A 31 25.77 -4.51 -24.01
N VAL A 32 25.77 -5.74 -23.50
CA VAL A 32 26.82 -6.26 -22.62
C VAL A 32 28.07 -6.56 -23.46
N SER A 33 29.26 -6.15 -22.99
CA SER A 33 30.50 -6.42 -23.71
C SER A 33 30.87 -7.90 -23.70
N ALA A 34 31.58 -8.36 -24.74
CA ALA A 34 32.05 -9.75 -24.82
C ALA A 34 32.96 -10.15 -23.64
N ALA A 35 33.70 -9.19 -23.07
CA ALA A 35 34.52 -9.40 -21.89
C ALA A 35 33.66 -9.65 -20.63
N ALA A 36 32.56 -8.91 -20.47
CA ALA A 36 31.64 -9.10 -19.35
C ALA A 36 30.91 -10.45 -19.43
N LEU A 37 30.54 -10.91 -20.63
CA LEU A 37 29.94 -12.23 -20.83
C LEU A 37 30.91 -13.39 -20.54
N LYS A 38 32.22 -13.17 -20.73
CA LYS A 38 33.27 -14.16 -20.48
C LYS A 38 33.86 -14.09 -19.07
N ALA A 39 33.46 -13.11 -18.26
CA ALA A 39 34.03 -12.91 -16.93
C ALA A 39 33.55 -14.03 -15.98
N CYS A 40 34.50 -14.75 -15.39
CA CYS A 40 34.20 -15.76 -14.36
C CYS A 40 34.28 -15.12 -12.96
N PRO A 41 33.30 -15.37 -12.08
CA PRO A 41 33.34 -14.87 -10.71
C PRO A 41 34.49 -15.52 -9.93
N SER A 42 35.09 -14.76 -8.99
CA SER A 42 36.10 -15.31 -8.07
C SER A 42 35.49 -16.29 -7.07
N GLN A 43 36.30 -17.19 -6.51
CA GLN A 43 35.83 -18.18 -5.53
C GLN A 43 35.14 -17.53 -4.30
N ARG A 44 35.61 -16.34 -3.90
CA ARG A 44 34.96 -15.54 -2.84
C ARG A 44 33.55 -15.09 -3.25
N VAL A 45 33.39 -14.60 -4.48
CA VAL A 45 32.08 -14.17 -5.00
C VAL A 45 31.13 -15.38 -5.10
N CYS A 46 31.62 -16.53 -5.57
CA CYS A 46 30.83 -17.77 -5.59
C CYS A 46 30.37 -18.17 -4.18
N SER A 47 31.24 -18.04 -3.18
CA SER A 47 30.91 -18.36 -1.78
C SER A 47 29.87 -17.40 -1.20
N LEU A 48 29.96 -16.10 -1.53
CA LEU A 48 28.99 -15.09 -1.06
C LEU A 48 27.65 -15.16 -1.79
N ALA A 49 27.62 -15.68 -3.02
CA ALA A 49 26.39 -15.87 -3.79
C ALA A 49 25.53 -17.03 -3.28
N GLN A 50 26.10 -17.93 -2.45
CA GLN A 50 25.32 -18.99 -1.81
C GLN A 50 24.32 -18.38 -0.82
N PRO A 51 23.05 -18.83 -0.82
CA PRO A 51 22.07 -18.36 0.14
C PRO A 51 22.53 -18.69 1.56
N ARG A 52 22.25 -17.78 2.50
CA ARG A 52 22.52 -18.05 3.92
C ARG A 52 21.66 -19.21 4.39
N VAL A 53 22.25 -20.11 5.17
CA VAL A 53 21.52 -21.21 5.80
C VAL A 53 20.44 -20.60 6.70
N PRO A 54 19.18 -21.04 6.57
CA PRO A 54 18.11 -20.59 7.45
C PRO A 54 18.46 -20.83 8.92
N VAL A 55 18.05 -19.93 9.81
CA VAL A 55 18.26 -20.10 11.26
C VAL A 55 17.60 -21.42 11.71
N GLY A 56 18.18 -22.08 12.70
CA GLY A 56 17.60 -23.31 13.26
C GLY A 56 16.13 -23.09 13.65
N GLY A 57 15.24 -23.92 13.09
CA GLY A 57 13.79 -23.78 13.27
C GLY A 57 13.06 -22.92 12.23
N TRP A 58 13.76 -22.37 11.23
CA TRP A 58 13.10 -21.74 10.09
C TRP A 58 12.27 -22.78 9.33
N GLN A 59 10.97 -22.48 9.20
CA GLN A 59 10.02 -23.24 8.40
C GLN A 59 9.53 -22.31 7.29
N PRO A 60 9.36 -22.80 6.06
CA PRO A 60 8.70 -22.00 5.03
C PRO A 60 7.29 -21.63 5.49
N ASP A 61 6.83 -20.42 5.14
CA ASP A 61 5.45 -20.01 5.40
C ASP A 61 4.51 -21.07 4.85
N ARG A 62 3.61 -21.56 5.71
CA ARG A 62 2.52 -22.55 5.48
C ARG A 62 2.64 -23.30 4.15
N PRO A 63 2.95 -24.62 4.13
CA PRO A 63 2.99 -25.37 2.87
C PRO A 63 1.71 -25.10 2.09
N LEU A 64 1.86 -24.67 0.83
CA LEU A 64 0.77 -24.41 -0.10
C LEU A 64 -0.27 -25.50 0.07
N LEU A 65 -1.53 -25.09 0.29
CA LEU A 65 -2.71 -25.92 0.60
C LEU A 65 -2.51 -27.40 0.29
N ALA A 66 -2.80 -28.26 1.28
CA ALA A 66 -2.71 -29.72 1.17
C ALA A 66 -3.08 -30.21 -0.25
N PRO A 67 -2.30 -31.14 -0.83
CA PRO A 67 -2.48 -31.56 -2.23
C PRO A 67 -3.96 -31.76 -2.56
N LEU A 68 -4.49 -30.88 -3.41
CA LEU A 68 -5.90 -30.94 -3.78
C LEU A 68 -6.20 -32.32 -4.37
N SER A 69 -7.29 -32.94 -3.93
CA SER A 69 -7.68 -34.26 -4.41
C SER A 69 -7.88 -34.25 -5.94
N THR A 70 -7.70 -35.41 -6.56
CA THR A 70 -7.92 -35.59 -8.01
C THR A 70 -9.34 -35.15 -8.42
N ALA A 71 -10.33 -35.37 -7.55
CA ALA A 71 -11.72 -34.95 -7.75
C ALA A 71 -11.88 -33.43 -7.82
N VAL A 72 -11.15 -32.66 -7.01
CA VAL A 72 -11.20 -31.19 -7.07
C VAL A 72 -10.55 -30.68 -8.35
N LYS A 73 -9.45 -31.32 -8.79
CA LYS A 73 -8.76 -30.96 -10.03
C LYS A 73 -9.56 -31.25 -11.31
N THR A 74 -10.43 -32.26 -11.28
CA THR A 74 -11.24 -32.68 -12.44
C THR A 74 -12.70 -32.24 -12.37
N ALA A 75 -13.10 -31.51 -11.31
CA ALA A 75 -14.46 -31.06 -11.13
C ALA A 75 -14.92 -30.15 -12.28
N LYS A 76 -16.02 -30.54 -12.94
CA LYS A 76 -16.64 -29.74 -14.00
C LYS A 76 -17.65 -28.75 -13.38
N PRO A 77 -17.65 -27.47 -13.79
CA PRO A 77 -18.61 -26.50 -13.28
C PRO A 77 -20.05 -26.86 -13.67
N SER A 78 -21.02 -26.53 -12.81
CA SER A 78 -22.44 -26.75 -13.10
C SER A 78 -22.90 -25.87 -14.28
N PRO A 79 -24.01 -26.24 -14.96
CA PRO A 79 -24.58 -25.43 -16.05
C PRO A 79 -24.84 -23.98 -15.64
N ARG A 80 -25.28 -23.78 -14.39
CA ARG A 80 -25.50 -22.44 -13.81
C ARG A 80 -24.20 -21.65 -13.69
N ILE A 81 -23.12 -22.27 -13.21
CA ILE A 81 -21.80 -21.61 -13.11
C ILE A 81 -21.31 -21.24 -14.50
N ARG A 82 -21.45 -22.14 -15.49
CA ARG A 82 -21.09 -21.83 -16.88
C ARG A 82 -21.89 -20.65 -17.44
N HIS A 83 -23.18 -20.57 -17.15
CA HIS A 83 -24.03 -19.47 -17.60
C HIS A 83 -23.63 -18.13 -16.95
N LEU A 84 -23.36 -18.12 -15.64
CA LEU A 84 -22.95 -16.91 -14.93
C LEU A 84 -21.53 -16.45 -15.30
N ALA A 85 -20.65 -17.39 -15.68
CA ALA A 85 -19.31 -17.08 -16.14
C ALA A 85 -19.28 -16.44 -17.54
N GLN A 86 -20.39 -16.48 -18.29
CA GLN A 86 -20.47 -15.79 -19.57
C GLN A 86 -20.48 -14.27 -19.32
N PRO A 87 -19.64 -13.50 -20.04
CA PRO A 87 -19.64 -12.06 -19.91
C PRO A 87 -21.00 -11.49 -20.30
N LYS A 88 -21.51 -10.55 -19.51
CA LYS A 88 -22.78 -9.87 -19.81
C LYS A 88 -22.63 -9.11 -21.12
N ARG A 89 -23.26 -9.59 -22.19
CA ARG A 89 -23.33 -8.91 -23.48
C ARG A 89 -24.24 -7.69 -23.36
N ALA A 90 -23.70 -6.57 -22.86
CA ALA A 90 -24.36 -5.29 -22.97
C ALA A 90 -24.42 -4.93 -24.47
N LYS A 91 -25.62 -4.74 -25.01
CA LYS A 91 -25.80 -4.13 -26.34
C LYS A 91 -25.40 -2.67 -26.20
N MET A 92 -24.12 -2.38 -26.43
CA MET A 92 -23.61 -1.03 -26.48
C MET A 92 -24.08 -0.42 -27.80
N VAL A 93 -25.25 0.23 -27.78
CA VAL A 93 -25.67 1.08 -28.89
C VAL A 93 -24.85 2.35 -28.78
N LEU A 94 -23.79 2.45 -29.59
CA LEU A 94 -22.99 3.65 -29.70
C LEU A 94 -23.77 4.65 -30.57
N THR A 95 -24.71 5.39 -29.97
CA THR A 95 -25.21 6.61 -30.60
C THR A 95 -24.09 7.64 -30.56
N HIS A 96 -23.63 8.00 -31.76
CA HIS A 96 -22.69 9.07 -32.08
C HIS A 96 -22.72 10.21 -31.05
N PHE A 97 -21.55 10.51 -30.51
CA PHE A 97 -21.34 11.62 -29.60
C PHE A 97 -21.43 12.92 -30.40
N SER A 98 -22.58 13.60 -30.35
CA SER A 98 -22.68 15.00 -30.74
C SER A 98 -22.38 15.86 -29.52
N VAL A 99 -21.38 16.74 -29.63
CA VAL A 99 -20.87 17.59 -28.54
C VAL A 99 -21.85 18.70 -28.15
N ASP A 100 -22.94 18.88 -28.89
CA ASP A 100 -23.85 20.02 -28.71
C ASP A 100 -25.12 19.69 -27.94
N SER A 101 -25.21 18.54 -27.27
CA SER A 101 -26.38 18.18 -26.46
C SER A 101 -25.97 17.59 -25.11
N SER A 102 -26.02 18.44 -24.09
CA SER A 102 -25.82 18.13 -22.68
C SER A 102 -26.93 17.21 -22.15
N THR A 103 -26.98 15.96 -22.59
CA THR A 103 -27.72 14.87 -21.95
C THR A 103 -27.07 13.54 -22.32
N HIS A 104 -26.25 12.98 -21.44
CA HIS A 104 -25.75 11.62 -21.56
C HIS A 104 -26.90 10.62 -21.36
N ALA A 105 -27.66 10.35 -22.41
CA ALA A 105 -28.70 9.33 -22.39
C ALA A 105 -28.05 7.95 -22.56
N PHE A 106 -27.69 7.33 -21.44
CA PHE A 106 -27.48 5.88 -21.43
C PHE A 106 -28.78 5.22 -21.89
N GLY A 107 -28.69 4.31 -22.87
CA GLY A 107 -29.80 3.44 -23.29
C GLY A 107 -30.12 2.37 -22.24
N VAL A 108 -30.34 2.80 -20.99
CA VAL A 108 -30.96 1.99 -19.96
C VAL A 108 -32.47 2.08 -20.22
N PRO A 109 -33.20 0.96 -20.32
CA PRO A 109 -34.66 1.03 -20.33
C PRO A 109 -35.09 1.79 -19.07
N THR A 110 -35.71 2.96 -19.26
CA THR A 110 -36.21 3.83 -18.19
C THR A 110 -37.32 3.15 -17.38
N THR A 111 -37.84 2.03 -17.89
CA THR A 111 -38.85 1.20 -17.25
C THR A 111 -38.19 0.11 -16.40
N PRO A 112 -38.30 0.16 -15.06
CA PRO A 112 -37.82 -0.92 -14.21
C PRO A 112 -38.57 -2.22 -14.52
N SER A 113 -37.88 -3.35 -14.48
CA SER A 113 -38.53 -4.66 -14.64
C SER A 113 -39.57 -4.91 -13.53
N SER A 114 -40.57 -5.75 -13.80
CA SER A 114 -41.61 -6.12 -12.84
C SER A 114 -41.03 -6.62 -11.51
N ARG A 115 -39.93 -7.39 -11.57
CA ARG A 115 -39.21 -7.85 -10.37
C ARG A 115 -38.61 -6.70 -9.56
N ILE A 116 -38.09 -5.66 -10.21
CA ILE A 116 -37.53 -4.48 -9.51
C ILE A 116 -38.65 -3.73 -8.81
N LEU A 117 -39.80 -3.54 -9.46
CA LEU A 117 -40.98 -2.93 -8.83
C LEU A 117 -41.46 -3.73 -7.61
N GLN A 118 -41.46 -5.06 -7.69
CA GLN A 118 -41.79 -5.95 -6.57
C GLN A 118 -40.76 -5.92 -5.44
N LEU A 119 -39.48 -5.69 -5.73
CA LEU A 119 -38.45 -5.57 -4.71
C LEU A 119 -38.40 -4.18 -4.08
N ALA A 120 -38.85 -3.17 -4.81
CA ALA A 120 -38.95 -1.79 -4.33
C ALA A 120 -40.14 -1.58 -3.39
N SER A 121 -41.14 -2.47 -3.39
CA SER A 121 -42.23 -2.39 -2.43
C SER A 121 -41.71 -2.72 -1.01
N PRO A 122 -42.05 -1.87 -0.01
CA PRO A 122 -41.62 -2.13 1.36
C PRO A 122 -42.26 -3.42 1.87
N LYS A 123 -41.49 -4.18 2.66
CA LYS A 123 -42.03 -5.37 3.33
C LYS A 123 -43.14 -4.96 4.30
N GLN A 124 -44.18 -5.78 4.38
CA GLN A 124 -45.22 -5.63 5.39
C GLN A 124 -44.58 -5.81 6.78
N VAL A 125 -44.83 -4.85 7.66
CA VAL A 125 -44.39 -4.91 9.05
C VAL A 125 -45.22 -5.97 9.77
N HIS A 126 -44.57 -6.87 10.50
CA HIS A 126 -45.26 -7.95 11.23
C HIS A 126 -46.20 -7.35 12.28
N ALA A 127 -47.37 -7.99 12.52
CA ALA A 127 -48.39 -7.48 13.44
C ALA A 127 -47.88 -7.22 14.87
N GLN A 128 -46.85 -7.94 15.29
CA GLN A 128 -46.22 -7.81 16.62
C GLN A 128 -44.92 -6.99 16.60
N HIS A 129 -44.56 -6.36 15.47
CA HIS A 129 -43.35 -5.56 15.38
C HIS A 129 -43.55 -4.22 16.11
N ALA A 130 -43.02 -4.15 17.33
CA ALA A 130 -42.88 -2.90 18.07
C ALA A 130 -41.83 -2.02 17.38
N LEU A 131 -42.19 -0.78 17.05
CA LEU A 131 -41.24 0.21 16.52
C LEU A 131 -40.11 0.47 17.52
N ALA A 132 -38.98 0.98 17.01
CA ALA A 132 -37.82 1.26 17.83
C ALA A 132 -38.19 2.13 19.05
N ARG A 133 -37.70 1.69 20.21
CA ARG A 133 -37.80 2.42 21.48
C ARG A 133 -37.21 3.82 21.30
N PRO A 134 -37.86 4.92 21.75
CA PRO A 134 -37.32 6.26 21.60
C PRO A 134 -35.92 6.35 22.25
N VAL A 135 -35.02 7.08 21.59
CA VAL A 135 -33.59 7.18 21.95
C VAL A 135 -33.39 7.86 23.32
N SER A 136 -34.32 8.70 23.76
CA SER A 136 -34.26 9.39 25.05
C SER A 136 -34.79 8.51 26.18
N TRP A 137 -33.90 8.09 27.07
CA TRP A 137 -34.26 7.58 28.40
C TRP A 137 -34.18 8.73 29.39
N PRO A 138 -35.26 9.04 30.16
CA PRO A 138 -35.18 10.05 31.20
C PRO A 138 -34.15 9.58 32.25
N VAL A 139 -33.08 10.37 32.41
CA VAL A 139 -32.07 10.11 33.44
C VAL A 139 -32.67 10.49 34.78
N PRO A 140 -32.71 9.58 35.77
CA PRO A 140 -33.30 9.89 37.06
C PRO A 140 -32.47 10.93 37.83
N ASP A 141 -33.13 11.83 38.56
CA ASP A 141 -32.52 12.93 39.31
C ASP A 141 -31.32 12.55 40.17
N ARG A 142 -31.37 11.35 40.79
CA ARG A 142 -30.28 10.84 41.63
C ARG A 142 -28.95 10.70 40.88
N VAL A 143 -29.00 10.44 39.57
CA VAL A 143 -27.81 10.30 38.73
C VAL A 143 -27.29 11.69 38.33
N LEU A 144 -28.20 12.64 38.04
CA LEU A 144 -27.83 14.02 37.75
C LEU A 144 -27.21 14.74 38.96
N LYS A 145 -27.66 14.38 40.18
CA LYS A 145 -27.18 14.92 41.45
C LYS A 145 -26.08 14.08 42.11
N ALA A 146 -25.59 13.03 41.45
CA ALA A 146 -24.59 12.14 42.02
C ALA A 146 -23.24 12.87 42.17
N VAL A 147 -22.66 12.81 43.37
CA VAL A 147 -21.33 13.35 43.65
C VAL A 147 -20.27 12.30 43.33
N VAL A 148 -19.24 12.72 42.60
CA VAL A 148 -18.15 11.85 42.14
C VAL A 148 -17.27 11.42 43.32
N SER A 149 -17.03 10.10 43.46
CA SER A 149 -16.13 9.56 44.48
C SER A 149 -14.67 10.01 44.30
N GLU A 150 -13.91 10.10 45.39
CA GLU A 150 -12.50 10.51 45.36
C GLU A 150 -11.63 9.68 44.41
N ARG A 151 -11.91 8.36 44.34
CA ARG A 151 -11.20 7.47 43.41
C ARG A 151 -11.45 7.83 41.96
N VAL A 152 -12.69 8.15 41.59
CA VAL A 152 -13.01 8.58 40.22
C VAL A 152 -12.38 9.94 39.92
N GLN A 153 -12.35 10.87 40.88
CA GLN A 153 -11.62 12.14 40.73
C GLN A 153 -10.12 11.92 40.49
N THR A 154 -9.52 10.96 41.20
CA THR A 154 -8.11 10.61 41.03
C THR A 154 -7.83 10.01 39.64
N LEU A 155 -8.68 9.10 39.18
CA LEU A 155 -8.56 8.47 37.86
C LEU A 155 -8.87 9.43 36.71
N ALA A 156 -9.69 10.44 36.94
CA ALA A 156 -10.00 11.48 35.96
C ALA A 156 -8.83 12.44 35.70
N ARG A 157 -7.80 12.45 36.57
CA ARG A 157 -6.59 13.24 36.33
C ARG A 157 -5.79 12.61 35.18
N PRO A 158 -5.42 13.39 34.15
CA PRO A 158 -4.62 12.88 33.05
C PRO A 158 -3.26 12.41 33.58
N LYS A 159 -2.79 11.26 33.08
CA LYS A 159 -1.46 10.74 33.40
C LYS A 159 -0.41 11.62 32.73
N THR A 160 0.41 12.33 33.50
CA THR A 160 1.57 13.05 32.97
C THR A 160 2.65 12.04 32.58
N HIS A 161 3.06 12.05 31.32
CA HIS A 161 4.25 11.36 30.84
C HIS A 161 5.38 12.38 30.75
N GLN A 162 6.53 12.10 31.37
CA GLN A 162 7.75 12.87 31.09
C GLN A 162 8.19 12.61 29.64
N ALA A 163 8.73 13.64 28.99
CA ALA A 163 9.23 13.48 27.63
C ALA A 163 10.38 12.46 27.61
N LEU A 164 10.49 11.65 26.55
CA LEU A 164 11.47 10.57 26.42
C LEU A 164 12.94 10.99 26.66
N PHE A 165 13.23 12.29 26.63
CA PHE A 165 14.56 12.88 26.76
C PHE A 165 14.64 13.92 27.89
N GLU A 166 13.66 13.99 28.77
CA GLU A 166 13.68 14.92 29.90
C GLU A 166 14.82 14.52 30.86
N GLY A 167 15.88 15.33 30.91
CA GLY A 167 17.13 15.03 31.64
C GLY A 167 18.19 14.25 30.85
N TYR A 168 18.03 14.05 29.54
CA TYR A 168 19.06 13.44 28.69
C TYR A 168 20.10 14.46 28.24
N ASP A 169 21.35 14.29 28.69
CA ASP A 169 22.51 15.04 28.20
C ASP A 169 23.16 14.27 27.03
N PRO A 170 23.11 14.80 25.79
CA PRO A 170 23.64 14.13 24.61
C PRO A 170 25.17 13.96 24.61
N TYR A 171 25.88 14.69 25.46
CA TYR A 171 27.34 14.60 25.58
C TYR A 171 27.79 13.73 26.74
N ARG A 172 26.85 13.19 27.53
CA ARG A 172 27.17 12.34 28.68
C ARG A 172 27.57 10.94 28.24
N VAL A 173 28.88 10.67 28.31
CA VAL A 173 29.41 9.32 28.06
C VAL A 173 29.11 8.40 29.24
N SER A 174 28.59 7.20 28.97
CA SER A 174 28.28 6.23 30.01
C SER A 174 29.55 5.76 30.74
N PRO A 175 29.47 5.42 32.04
CA PRO A 175 30.62 4.85 32.77
C PRO A 175 31.20 3.59 32.10
N ALA A 176 30.34 2.75 31.53
CA ALA A 176 30.75 1.55 30.79
C ALA A 176 31.55 1.89 29.53
N ALA A 177 31.14 2.92 28.76
CA ALA A 177 31.89 3.35 27.60
C ALA A 177 33.26 3.94 27.96
N ARG A 178 33.37 4.64 29.11
CA ARG A 178 34.67 5.13 29.62
C ARG A 178 35.59 4.01 30.11
N ALA A 179 35.01 2.92 30.64
CA ALA A 179 35.77 1.76 31.10
C ALA A 179 36.11 0.76 29.97
N ALA A 180 35.55 0.95 28.77
CA ALA A 180 35.76 0.03 27.66
C ALA A 180 37.19 0.14 27.10
N THR A 181 37.88 -0.99 27.04
CA THR A 181 39.20 -1.10 26.41
C THR A 181 39.08 -1.51 24.95
N ALA A 182 39.87 -0.89 24.07
CA ALA A 182 39.89 -1.24 22.65
C ALA A 182 40.38 -2.69 22.42
N SER A 183 39.84 -3.35 21.40
CA SER A 183 40.29 -4.70 21.03
C SER A 183 41.71 -4.66 20.44
N PRO A 184 42.48 -5.77 20.54
CA PRO A 184 43.84 -5.83 19.99
C PRO A 184 43.92 -5.40 18.52
N ARG A 185 42.92 -5.80 17.72
CA ARG A 185 42.85 -5.43 16.31
C ARG A 185 42.61 -3.94 16.08
N LEU A 186 41.80 -3.29 16.92
CA LEU A 186 41.59 -1.85 16.84
C LEU A 186 42.84 -1.07 17.25
N LEU A 187 43.59 -1.57 18.24
CA LEU A 187 44.88 -1.00 18.62
C LEU A 187 45.87 -1.09 17.45
N GLU A 188 45.98 -2.25 16.79
CA GLU A 188 46.83 -2.42 15.59
C GLU A 188 46.47 -1.43 14.47
N LEU A 189 45.17 -1.25 14.20
CA LEU A 189 44.69 -0.35 13.16
C LEU A 189 44.86 1.13 13.52
N SER A 190 44.90 1.45 14.82
CA SER A 190 45.15 2.81 15.30
C SER A 190 46.59 3.26 15.09
N LEU A 191 47.52 2.31 14.90
CA LEU A 191 48.90 2.62 14.57
C LEU A 191 49.00 3.14 13.12
N PRO A 192 49.83 4.18 12.88
CA PRO A 192 50.04 4.69 11.54
C PRO A 192 50.64 3.60 10.65
N LEU A 193 50.19 3.54 9.39
CA LEU A 193 50.78 2.61 8.43
C LEU A 193 52.29 2.88 8.30
N PRO A 194 53.13 1.84 8.21
CA PRO A 194 54.59 1.99 8.21
C PRO A 194 55.08 2.91 7.09
N ARG A 195 54.44 2.87 5.91
CA ARG A 195 54.72 3.77 4.78
C ARG A 195 54.39 5.25 5.01
N LYS A 196 53.66 5.59 6.08
CA LYS A 196 53.29 6.97 6.44
C LYS A 196 54.10 7.50 7.62
N CYS A 197 54.96 6.68 8.22
CA CYS A 197 55.88 7.12 9.25
C CYS A 197 57.09 7.79 8.58
N LYS A 198 57.42 9.02 8.97
CA LYS A 198 58.67 9.67 8.54
C LYS A 198 59.82 9.04 9.33
N SER A 199 60.93 8.71 8.68
CA SER A 199 62.13 8.27 9.42
C SER A 199 62.63 9.43 10.28
N GLN A 200 62.82 9.16 11.58
CA GLN A 200 63.55 10.06 12.47
C GLN A 200 65.04 10.04 12.15
#